data_AF-A0A532E627-F1
#
_entry.id   AF-A0A532E627-F1
#
_cell.length_a   1.000
_cell.length_b   1.000
_cell.length_c   1.000
_cell.angle_alpha   90.00
_cell.angle_beta   90.00
_cell.angle_gamma   90.00
#
_symmetry.space_group_name_H-M   'P 1'
#
loop_
_entity.id
_entity.type
_entity.pdbx_description
1 polymer ?
#
loop_
_entity_poly.entity_id
_entity_poly.type
_entity_poly.pdbx_seq_one_letter_code
_entity_poly.pdbx_strand_id
1 'polypeptide(L)'
;AYLIRQVEAGADVVQIFDSWSGVLDEASFELFCVEPVAEIVRQVKAAHPNVPIIGFPKGAGDHYRSYRQKTGVTGLGLDWTVPLSTAKELQRDGAVQGNLDPLRLVAGGKALADGVAAILKALGDGPLIFNLGHGITPETPLAHVEQMVKLVRSAS
;
A
#
# COMPACT_ATOMS: atom_id res chain seq x y z
N ALA A 1 13.48 -5.57 -16.33
CA ALA A 1 12.91 -5.62 -17.70
C ALA A 1 11.39 -5.39 -17.76
N TYR A 2 10.56 -6.16 -17.04
CA TYR A 2 9.09 -6.08 -17.17
C TYR A 2 8.50 -4.71 -16.76
N LEU A 3 8.81 -4.20 -15.56
CA LEU A 3 8.30 -2.90 -15.10
C LEU A 3 8.76 -1.74 -15.98
N ILE A 4 10.02 -1.74 -16.44
CA ILE A 4 10.57 -0.74 -17.37
C ILE A 4 9.70 -0.68 -18.63
N ARG A 5 9.38 -1.83 -19.24
CA ARG A 5 8.53 -1.87 -20.43
C ARG A 5 7.11 -1.38 -20.19
N GLN A 6 6.56 -1.55 -18.98
CA GLN A 6 5.25 -0.96 -18.65
C GLN A 6 5.33 0.57 -18.60
N VAL A 7 6.41 1.12 -18.02
CA VAL A 7 6.65 2.56 -17.99
C VAL A 7 6.83 3.11 -19.41
N GLU A 8 7.62 2.44 -20.25
CA GLU A 8 7.78 2.78 -21.68
C GLU A 8 6.46 2.70 -22.46
N ALA A 9 5.56 1.79 -22.05
CA ALA A 9 4.22 1.66 -22.63
C ALA A 9 3.20 2.66 -22.06
N GLY A 10 3.60 3.54 -21.12
CA GLY A 10 2.78 4.63 -20.61
C GLY A 10 2.29 4.48 -19.16
N ALA A 11 2.81 3.54 -18.37
CA ALA A 11 2.49 3.48 -16.95
C ALA A 11 3.15 4.65 -16.18
N ASP A 12 2.34 5.51 -15.57
CA ASP A 12 2.83 6.66 -14.77
C ASP A 12 3.41 6.25 -13.41
N VAL A 13 2.94 5.14 -12.86
CA VAL A 13 3.34 4.57 -11.56
C VAL A 13 3.35 3.06 -11.67
N VAL A 14 4.30 2.41 -11.01
CA VAL A 14 4.34 0.95 -10.90
C VAL A 14 4.27 0.51 -9.43
N GLN A 15 3.67 -0.64 -9.17
CA GLN A 15 3.57 -1.22 -7.84
C GLN A 15 4.16 -2.63 -7.82
N ILE A 16 5.00 -2.90 -6.82
CA ILE A 16 5.57 -4.22 -6.53
C ILE A 16 4.74 -4.85 -5.42
N PHE A 17 4.10 -5.97 -5.74
CA PHE A 17 3.32 -6.76 -4.79
C PHE A 17 4.16 -7.91 -4.29
N ASP A 18 4.51 -7.90 -3.00
CA ASP A 18 4.98 -9.09 -2.31
C ASP A 18 3.87 -9.58 -1.38
N SER A 19 3.00 -10.42 -1.95
CA SER A 19 1.82 -10.96 -1.29
C SER A 19 2.15 -11.92 -0.15
N TRP A 20 3.40 -12.39 -0.05
CA TRP A 20 3.82 -13.46 0.86
C TRP A 20 4.87 -13.03 1.87
N SER A 21 5.34 -11.78 1.84
CA SER A 21 6.40 -11.30 2.74
C SER A 21 6.16 -11.58 4.23
N GLY A 22 4.89 -11.57 4.68
CA GLY A 22 4.54 -11.81 6.08
C GLY A 22 4.72 -13.24 6.60
N VAL A 23 5.13 -14.19 5.76
CA VAL A 23 5.50 -15.55 6.19
C VAL A 23 6.98 -15.71 6.52
N LEU A 24 7.79 -14.69 6.22
CA LEU A 24 9.24 -14.70 6.39
C LEU A 24 9.62 -14.29 7.82
N ASP A 25 10.67 -14.92 8.36
CA ASP A 25 11.37 -14.39 9.53
C ASP A 25 12.25 -13.19 9.14
N GLU A 26 12.87 -12.53 10.11
CA GLU A 26 13.64 -11.30 9.89
C GLU A 26 14.79 -11.48 8.87
N ALA A 27 15.57 -12.55 9.00
CA ALA A 27 16.71 -12.80 8.11
C ALA A 27 16.23 -13.11 6.68
N SER A 28 15.16 -13.90 6.55
CA SER A 28 14.56 -14.27 5.28
C SER A 28 13.86 -13.07 4.63
N PHE A 29 13.24 -12.18 5.42
CA PHE A 29 12.63 -10.96 4.92
C PHE A 29 13.69 -10.05 4.28
N GLU A 30 14.86 -9.92 4.89
CA GLU A 30 15.94 -9.13 4.30
C GLU A 30 16.41 -9.74 2.97
N LEU A 31 16.79 -11.01 2.98
CA LEU A 31 17.39 -11.69 1.83
C LEU A 31 16.42 -11.91 0.67
N PHE A 32 15.17 -12.23 0.97
CA PHE A 32 14.20 -12.70 -0.03
C PHE A 32 13.07 -11.71 -0.33
N CYS A 33 12.88 -10.67 0.49
CA CYS A 33 11.92 -9.59 0.21
C CYS A 33 12.65 -8.27 -0.07
N VAL A 34 13.50 -7.78 0.84
CA VAL A 34 14.11 -6.44 0.73
C VAL A 34 15.14 -6.38 -0.40
N GLU A 35 16.15 -7.24 -0.39
CA GLU A 35 17.25 -7.19 -1.36
C GLU A 35 16.76 -7.31 -2.82
N PRO A 36 15.87 -8.27 -3.16
CA PRO A 36 15.36 -8.37 -4.53
C PRO A 36 14.55 -7.14 -4.95
N VAL A 37 13.74 -6.59 -4.05
CA VAL A 37 12.96 -5.38 -4.34
C VAL A 37 13.86 -4.16 -4.51
N ALA A 38 14.89 -4.01 -3.67
CA ALA A 38 15.88 -2.94 -3.80
C ALA A 38 16.59 -2.98 -5.17
N GLU A 39 16.97 -4.18 -5.62
CA GLU A 39 17.59 -4.36 -6.92
C GLU A 39 16.63 -4.02 -8.08
N ILE A 40 15.36 -4.45 -7.98
CA ILE A 40 14.33 -4.08 -8.97
C ILE A 40 14.15 -2.56 -9.03
N VAL A 41 14.01 -1.90 -7.87
CA VAL A 41 13.86 -0.45 -7.77
C VAL A 41 15.07 0.26 -8.40
N ARG A 42 16.29 -0.18 -8.07
CA ARG A 42 17.53 0.38 -8.61
C ARG A 42 17.55 0.32 -10.15
N GLN A 43 17.21 -0.83 -10.73
CA GLN A 43 17.19 -0.98 -12.18
C GLN A 43 16.10 -0.13 -12.85
N VAL A 44 14.89 -0.08 -12.26
CA VAL A 44 13.80 0.76 -12.80
C VAL A 44 14.19 2.24 -12.74
N LYS A 45 14.74 2.70 -11.61
CA LYS A 45 15.18 4.08 -11.43
C LYS A 45 16.37 4.48 -12.29
N ALA A 46 17.25 3.53 -12.64
CA ALA A 46 18.34 3.79 -13.59
C ALA A 46 17.81 4.11 -15.00
N ALA A 47 16.72 3.46 -15.43
CA ALA A 47 16.09 3.72 -16.72
C ALA A 47 15.11 4.91 -16.67
N HIS A 48 14.34 5.03 -15.58
CA HIS A 48 13.31 6.05 -15.37
C HIS A 48 13.40 6.65 -13.96
N PRO A 49 14.28 7.64 -13.74
CA PRO A 49 14.56 8.16 -12.39
C PRO A 49 13.34 8.71 -11.65
N ASN A 50 12.39 9.28 -12.38
CA ASN A 50 11.25 9.99 -11.82
C ASN A 50 10.01 9.13 -11.62
N VAL A 51 9.97 7.88 -12.13
CA VAL A 51 8.76 7.05 -12.00
C VAL A 51 8.53 6.66 -10.54
N PRO A 52 7.37 6.97 -9.93
CA PRO A 52 7.06 6.53 -8.57
C PRO A 52 6.91 5.01 -8.54
N ILE A 53 7.43 4.39 -7.49
CA ILE A 53 7.30 2.95 -7.25
C ILE A 53 6.64 2.74 -5.89
N ILE A 54 5.56 1.99 -5.84
CA ILE A 54 4.89 1.60 -4.58
C ILE A 54 5.35 0.20 -4.21
N GLY A 55 5.88 0.00 -3.01
CA GLY A 55 6.17 -1.32 -2.46
C GLY A 55 5.05 -1.77 -1.53
N PHE A 56 4.54 -2.99 -1.72
CA PHE A 56 3.53 -3.58 -0.83
C PHE A 56 3.99 -4.96 -0.33
N PRO A 57 4.79 -5.01 0.76
CA PRO A 57 5.14 -6.25 1.44
C PRO A 57 4.02 -6.60 2.42
N LYS A 58 3.02 -7.37 1.95
CA LYS A 58 1.84 -7.69 2.77
C LYS A 58 2.23 -8.52 3.99
N GLY A 59 1.75 -8.10 5.17
CA GLY A 59 1.99 -8.78 6.44
C GLY A 59 3.37 -8.53 7.01
N ALA A 60 4.10 -7.52 6.54
CA ALA A 60 5.49 -7.25 6.96
C ALA A 60 5.64 -6.81 8.42
N GLY A 61 4.54 -6.52 9.15
CA GLY A 61 4.59 -6.17 10.56
C GLY A 61 5.57 -5.02 10.85
N ASP A 62 6.50 -5.21 11.78
CA ASP A 62 7.47 -4.17 12.15
C ASP A 62 8.48 -3.85 11.03
N HIS A 63 8.65 -4.74 10.05
CA HIS A 63 9.60 -4.52 8.95
C HIS A 63 9.21 -3.34 8.04
N TYR A 64 7.93 -2.92 8.03
CA TYR A 64 7.48 -1.73 7.32
C TYR A 64 8.31 -0.47 7.67
N ARG A 65 8.81 -0.37 8.90
CA ARG A 65 9.55 0.79 9.42
C ARG A 65 10.87 1.06 8.71
N SER A 66 11.49 0.02 8.15
CA SER A 66 12.76 0.14 7.42
C SER A 66 12.63 -0.16 5.93
N TYR A 67 11.52 -0.76 5.52
CA TYR A 67 11.33 -1.27 4.16
C TYR A 67 11.52 -0.19 3.08
N ARG A 68 10.94 1.01 3.28
CA ARG A 68 11.04 2.09 2.28
C ARG A 68 12.49 2.51 2.05
N GLN A 69 13.22 2.72 3.13
CA GLN A 69 14.60 3.19 3.09
C GLN A 69 15.54 2.13 2.50
N LYS A 70 15.33 0.86 2.84
CA LYS A 70 16.15 -0.24 2.34
C LYS A 70 15.89 -0.57 0.87
N THR A 71 14.65 -0.42 0.40
CA THR A 71 14.27 -0.75 -0.99
C THR A 71 14.31 0.44 -1.94
N GLY A 72 14.19 1.66 -1.44
CA GLY A 72 14.12 2.88 -2.26
C GLY A 72 12.75 3.11 -2.93
N VAL A 73 11.70 2.38 -2.54
CA VAL A 73 10.34 2.64 -3.05
C VAL A 73 9.86 4.03 -2.65
N THR A 74 9.03 4.64 -3.47
CA THR A 74 8.47 5.98 -3.25
C THR A 74 7.27 5.95 -2.30
N GLY A 75 6.39 4.98 -2.45
CA GLY A 75 5.20 4.79 -1.62
C GLY A 75 5.21 3.44 -0.89
N LEU A 76 4.49 3.37 0.23
CA LEU A 76 4.29 2.12 0.99
C LEU A 76 2.83 1.71 0.94
N GLY A 77 2.53 0.54 0.39
CA GLY A 77 1.27 -0.14 0.59
C GLY A 77 1.22 -0.78 1.98
N LEU A 78 0.12 -0.62 2.69
CA LEU A 78 -0.09 -1.12 4.04
C LEU A 78 -1.32 -2.03 4.07
N ASP A 79 -1.22 -3.18 4.73
CA ASP A 79 -2.38 -4.01 5.05
C ASP A 79 -3.09 -3.55 6.33
N TRP A 80 -4.27 -4.11 6.59
CA TRP A 80 -5.17 -3.67 7.66
C TRP A 80 -4.68 -4.02 9.07
N THR A 81 -3.64 -4.84 9.20
CA THR A 81 -3.07 -5.17 10.52
C THR A 81 -2.16 -4.05 11.03
N VAL A 82 -1.70 -3.15 10.16
CA VAL A 82 -0.85 -2.02 10.52
C VAL A 82 -1.67 -0.99 11.32
N PRO A 83 -1.29 -0.69 12.59
CA PRO A 83 -1.97 0.34 13.37
C PRO A 83 -1.89 1.71 12.70
N LEU A 84 -2.97 2.50 12.77
CA LEU A 84 -3.01 3.84 12.16
C LEU A 84 -1.96 4.79 12.72
N SER A 85 -1.53 4.60 13.98
CA SER A 85 -0.40 5.35 14.55
C SER A 85 0.91 5.04 13.84
N THR A 86 1.19 3.76 13.59
CA THR A 86 2.35 3.33 12.80
C THR A 86 2.25 3.83 11.36
N ALA A 87 1.07 3.73 10.73
CA ALA A 87 0.85 4.28 9.39
C ALA A 87 1.11 5.80 9.35
N LYS A 88 0.72 6.54 10.38
CA LYS A 88 0.97 7.98 10.50
C LYS A 88 2.46 8.30 10.67
N GLU A 89 3.20 7.47 11.38
CA GLU A 89 4.67 7.58 11.48
C GLU A 89 5.31 7.36 10.11
N LEU A 90 4.97 6.26 9.41
CA LEU A 90 5.48 5.94 8.07
C LEU A 90 5.12 7.01 7.02
N GLN A 91 3.97 7.67 7.18
CA GLN A 91 3.51 8.75 6.30
C GLN A 91 4.42 9.99 6.37
N ARG A 92 5.13 10.20 7.48
CA ARG A 92 6.07 11.34 7.62
C ARG A 92 7.22 11.27 6.61
N ASP A 93 7.60 10.06 6.23
CA ASP A 93 8.70 9.83 5.28
C ASP A 93 8.23 9.78 3.82
N GLY A 94 6.92 9.95 3.54
CA GLY A 94 6.35 9.84 2.19
C GLY A 94 5.03 9.06 2.11
N ALA A 95 4.49 8.95 0.91
CA ALA A 95 3.12 8.47 0.67
C ALA A 95 2.85 7.05 1.20
N VAL A 96 1.72 6.90 1.90
CA VAL A 96 1.18 5.60 2.31
C VAL A 96 -0.08 5.28 1.53
N GLN A 97 -0.26 4.01 1.16
CA GLN A 97 -1.41 3.49 0.44
C GLN A 97 -2.11 2.43 1.27
N GLY A 98 -3.44 2.50 1.40
CA GLY A 98 -4.22 1.55 2.21
C GLY A 98 -5.13 2.24 3.22
N ASN A 99 -5.54 1.58 4.30
CA ASN A 99 -5.32 0.15 4.59
C ASN A 99 -6.59 -0.55 5.07
N LEU A 100 -7.75 -0.17 4.52
CA LEU A 100 -9.04 -0.69 4.97
C LEU A 100 -9.13 -2.21 4.84
N ASP A 101 -9.58 -2.89 5.89
CA ASP A 101 -9.88 -4.32 5.87
C ASP A 101 -10.98 -4.62 4.83
N PRO A 102 -10.74 -5.48 3.83
CA PRO A 102 -11.75 -5.88 2.85
C PRO A 102 -13.04 -6.41 3.47
N LEU A 103 -13.00 -7.02 4.66
CA LEU A 103 -14.20 -7.53 5.33
C LEU A 103 -15.11 -6.40 5.82
N ARG A 104 -14.58 -5.21 6.09
CA ARG A 104 -15.42 -4.02 6.34
C ARG A 104 -16.15 -3.58 5.09
N LEU A 105 -15.53 -3.73 3.93
CA LEU A 105 -16.15 -3.46 2.64
C LEU A 105 -17.24 -4.48 2.32
N VAL A 106 -16.99 -5.77 2.56
CA VAL A 106 -18.02 -6.83 2.46
C VAL A 106 -19.20 -6.53 3.38
N ALA A 107 -18.94 -6.19 4.65
CA ALA A 107 -19.99 -5.89 5.62
C ALA A 107 -20.79 -4.61 5.27
N GLY A 108 -20.14 -3.60 4.69
CA GLY A 108 -20.78 -2.33 4.34
C GLY A 108 -21.26 -1.53 5.56
N GLY A 109 -22.26 -0.67 5.33
CA GLY A 109 -22.99 0.04 6.38
C GLY A 109 -22.07 0.80 7.35
N LYS A 110 -22.29 0.61 8.66
CA LYS A 110 -21.52 1.30 9.71
C LYS A 110 -20.07 0.84 9.78
N ALA A 111 -19.79 -0.46 9.56
CA ALA A 111 -18.43 -1.00 9.64
C ALA A 111 -17.50 -0.39 8.58
N LEU A 112 -18.03 -0.20 7.37
CA LEU A 112 -17.37 0.52 6.29
C LEU A 112 -17.20 2.01 6.62
N ALA A 113 -18.28 2.68 7.01
CA ALA A 113 -18.25 4.12 7.30
C ALA A 113 -17.26 4.47 8.42
N ASP A 114 -17.27 3.73 9.52
CA ASP A 114 -16.35 3.91 10.64
C ASP A 114 -14.90 3.66 10.21
N GLY A 115 -14.65 2.62 9.40
CA GLY A 115 -13.32 2.28 8.92
C GLY A 115 -12.73 3.36 8.01
N VAL A 116 -13.52 3.83 7.05
CA VAL A 116 -13.14 4.93 6.15
C VAL A 116 -12.87 6.20 6.97
N ALA A 117 -13.78 6.57 7.88
CA ALA A 117 -13.64 7.77 8.71
C ALA A 117 -12.40 7.71 9.62
N ALA A 118 -12.09 6.55 10.19
CA ALA A 118 -10.91 6.38 11.05
C ALA A 118 -9.59 6.58 10.27
N ILE A 119 -9.48 5.97 9.08
CA ILE A 119 -8.30 6.12 8.22
C ILE A 119 -8.13 7.58 7.79
N LEU A 120 -9.19 8.22 7.30
CA LEU A 120 -9.14 9.61 6.85
C LEU A 120 -8.82 10.56 8.00
N LYS A 121 -9.40 10.36 9.18
CA LYS A 121 -9.07 11.16 10.37
C LYS A 121 -7.60 11.04 10.76
N ALA A 122 -7.00 9.86 10.63
CA ALA A 122 -5.61 9.64 11.02
C ALA A 122 -4.62 10.13 9.95
N LEU A 123 -4.91 9.84 8.67
CA LEU A 123 -3.93 9.93 7.58
C LEU A 123 -4.29 10.99 6.52
N GLY A 124 -5.51 11.54 6.54
CA GLY A 124 -6.05 12.42 5.48
C GLY A 124 -5.30 13.75 5.31
N ASP A 125 -4.70 14.29 6.36
CA ASP A 125 -3.90 15.53 6.30
C ASP A 125 -2.48 15.33 5.71
N GLY A 126 -2.13 14.10 5.31
CA GLY A 126 -0.83 13.76 4.74
C GLY A 126 -0.95 13.09 3.37
N PRO A 127 0.17 12.65 2.77
CA PRO A 127 0.15 11.95 1.49
C PRO A 127 -0.46 10.55 1.66
N LEU A 128 -1.78 10.47 1.50
CA LEU A 128 -2.58 9.26 1.60
C LEU A 128 -3.15 8.89 0.24
N ILE A 129 -2.91 7.65 -0.18
CA ILE A 129 -3.66 6.99 -1.25
C ILE A 129 -4.61 6.01 -0.58
N PHE A 130 -5.87 6.41 -0.36
CA PHE A 130 -6.83 5.51 0.28
C PHE A 130 -7.00 4.24 -0.57
N ASN A 131 -6.84 3.08 0.06
CA ASN A 131 -7.04 1.79 -0.58
C ASN A 131 -7.44 0.73 0.46
N LEU A 132 -7.82 -0.45 -0.01
CA LEU A 132 -7.92 -1.63 0.83
C LEU A 132 -6.52 -2.15 1.18
N GLY A 133 -6.43 -2.93 2.25
CA GLY A 133 -5.23 -3.70 2.60
C GLY A 133 -5.11 -5.05 1.86
N HIS A 134 -6.08 -5.38 1.00
CA HIS A 134 -6.06 -6.53 0.08
C HIS A 134 -6.97 -6.27 -1.12
N GLY A 135 -6.99 -7.19 -2.09
CA GLY A 135 -7.99 -7.20 -3.14
C GLY A 135 -9.42 -7.33 -2.60
N ILE A 136 -10.36 -6.74 -3.35
CA ILE A 136 -11.81 -6.95 -3.18
C ILE A 136 -12.13 -8.44 -3.33
N THR A 137 -12.99 -8.98 -2.47
CA THR A 137 -13.41 -10.38 -2.54
C THR A 137 -14.69 -10.54 -3.38
N PRO A 138 -14.96 -11.71 -3.98
CA PRO A 138 -16.14 -11.94 -4.82
C PRO A 138 -17.48 -11.67 -4.11
N GLU A 139 -17.51 -11.78 -2.79
CA GLU A 139 -18.70 -11.58 -1.96
C GLU A 139 -19.03 -10.09 -1.76
N THR A 140 -18.15 -9.18 -2.19
CA THR A 140 -18.32 -7.73 -1.98
C THR A 140 -19.44 -7.19 -2.86
N PRO A 141 -20.53 -6.64 -2.29
CA PRO A 141 -21.56 -5.99 -3.08
C PRO A 141 -21.03 -4.73 -3.77
N LEU A 142 -21.35 -4.53 -5.05
CA LEU A 142 -20.92 -3.34 -5.82
C LEU A 142 -21.33 -2.03 -5.12
N ALA A 143 -22.53 -1.99 -4.54
CA ALA A 143 -23.02 -0.83 -3.80
C ALA A 143 -22.12 -0.43 -2.61
N HIS A 144 -21.41 -1.40 -2.00
CA HIS A 144 -20.48 -1.10 -0.91
C HIS A 144 -19.19 -0.47 -1.44
N VAL A 145 -18.72 -0.86 -2.63
CA VAL A 145 -17.60 -0.21 -3.33
C VAL A 145 -17.97 1.24 -3.66
N GLU A 146 -19.15 1.47 -4.22
CA GLU A 146 -19.66 2.81 -4.53
C GLU A 146 -19.79 3.67 -3.27
N GLN A 147 -20.31 3.10 -2.19
CA GLN A 147 -20.39 3.75 -0.88
C GLN A 147 -19.01 4.15 -0.37
N MET A 148 -18.02 3.25 -0.42
CA MET A 148 -16.64 3.54 0.01
C MET A 148 -16.05 4.71 -0.78
N VAL A 149 -16.15 4.67 -2.12
CA VAL A 149 -15.64 5.74 -2.98
C VAL A 149 -16.31 7.07 -2.66
N LYS A 150 -17.63 7.08 -2.45
CA LYS A 150 -18.38 8.29 -2.06
C LYS A 150 -17.90 8.83 -0.72
N LEU A 151 -17.72 7.97 0.29
CA LEU A 151 -17.24 8.37 1.61
C LEU A 151 -15.84 8.99 1.56
N VAL A 152 -14.91 8.37 0.83
CA VAL A 152 -13.54 8.89 0.66
C VAL A 152 -13.55 10.26 -0.02
N ARG A 153 -14.28 10.40 -1.14
CA ARG A 153 -14.31 11.65 -1.91
C ARG A 153 -15.05 12.79 -1.22
N SER A 154 -15.99 12.50 -0.34
CA SER A 154 -16.75 13.55 0.38
C SER A 154 -15.97 14.18 1.53
N ALA A 155 -14.86 13.56 1.93
CA ALA A 155 -13.99 14.00 3.02
C ALA A 155 -12.64 14.55 2.52
N SER A 156 -12.40 14.52 1.21
CA SER A 156 -11.20 15.06 0.54
C SER A 156 -11.46 16.46 -0.02
#